data_AF-A0A068T7E0-F1
#
_entry.id   AF-A0A068T7E0-F1
#
_cell.length_a   1.000
_cell.length_b   1.000
_cell.length_c   1.000
_cell.angle_alpha   90.00
_cell.angle_beta   90.00
_cell.angle_gamma   90.00
#
_symmetry.space_group_name_H-M   'P 1'
#
loop_
_entity.id
_entity.type
_entity.pdbx_description
1 polymer ?
#
loop_
_entity_poly.entity_id
_entity_poly.type
_entity_poly.pdbx_seq_one_letter_code
_entity_poly.pdbx_strand_id
1 'polypeptide(L)'
;MRMSLNIDDDLLNEAKEIAGLPTTATVEEILQHLVTNERRRRAFKELEGMGWDGPHHSRPTFETLASEFRALTANRDHTPSEMLMREGRQER
;
A
#
# COMPACT_ATOMS: atom_id res chain seq x y z
N MET A 1 -13.22 -21.35 19.22
CA MET A 1 -14.32 -22.18 18.69
C MET A 1 -13.70 -23.35 17.93
N ARG A 2 -14.16 -24.58 18.13
CA ARG A 2 -13.67 -25.75 17.37
C ARG A 2 -14.67 -26.07 16.26
N MET A 3 -14.19 -26.18 15.03
CA MET A 3 -14.99 -26.47 13.84
C MET A 3 -14.31 -27.58 13.05
N SER A 4 -15.07 -28.58 12.60
CA SER A 4 -14.61 -29.64 11.71
C SER A 4 -14.94 -29.28 10.27
N LEU A 5 -13.93 -29.21 9.42
CA LEU A 5 -14.04 -28.94 7.98
C LEU A 5 -13.30 -30.06 7.24
N ASN A 6 -13.89 -30.56 6.15
CA ASN A 6 -13.19 -31.47 5.25
C ASN A 6 -12.40 -30.63 4.24
N ILE A 7 -11.09 -30.81 4.23
CA ILE A 7 -10.14 -30.13 3.35
C ILE A 7 -9.42 -31.22 2.56
N ASP A 8 -9.11 -30.95 1.29
CA ASP A 8 -8.28 -31.82 0.47
C ASP A 8 -6.87 -31.94 1.08
N ASP A 9 -6.43 -33.18 1.32
CA ASP A 9 -5.16 -33.46 2.01
C ASP A 9 -3.94 -33.08 1.15
N ASP A 10 -4.03 -33.20 -0.18
CA ASP A 10 -2.93 -32.82 -1.08
C ASP A 10 -2.75 -31.31 -1.05
N LEU A 11 -3.85 -30.55 -1.12
CA LEU A 11 -3.85 -29.09 -1.00
C LEU A 11 -3.31 -28.63 0.36
N LEU A 12 -3.71 -29.30 1.44
CA LEU A 12 -3.24 -28.96 2.78
C LEU A 12 -1.75 -29.23 2.95
N ASN A 13 -1.24 -30.32 2.37
CA ASN A 13 0.19 -30.63 2.43
C ASN A 13 1.01 -29.64 1.62
N GLU A 14 0.58 -29.29 0.40
CA GLU A 14 1.25 -28.25 -0.40
C GLU A 14 1.30 -26.91 0.35
N ALA A 15 0.17 -26.49 0.92
CA ALA A 15 0.10 -25.28 1.72
C ALA A 15 1.05 -25.31 2.93
N LYS A 16 1.19 -26.45 3.60
CA LYS A 16 2.13 -26.62 4.71
C LYS A 16 3.58 -26.58 4.26
N GLU A 17 3.92 -27.16 3.12
CA GLU A 17 5.27 -27.11 2.55
C GLU A 17 5.67 -25.67 2.20
N ILE A 18 4.75 -24.91 1.61
CA ILE A 18 4.95 -23.50 1.29
C ILE A 18 5.11 -22.65 2.55
N ALA A 19 4.23 -22.83 3.53
CA ALA A 19 4.22 -22.03 4.76
C ALA A 19 5.29 -22.46 5.78
N GLY A 20 5.73 -23.72 5.75
CA GLY A 20 6.60 -24.31 6.77
C GLY A 20 5.93 -24.47 8.14
N LEU A 21 4.59 -24.51 8.18
CA LEU A 21 3.78 -24.44 9.40
C LEU A 21 3.02 -25.75 9.68
N PRO A 22 2.64 -26.02 10.95
CA PRO A 22 1.72 -27.10 11.27
C PRO A 22 0.30 -26.80 10.77
N THR A 23 -0.48 -27.85 10.50
CA THR A 23 -1.82 -27.79 9.89
C THR A 23 -2.72 -26.64 10.36
N THR A 24 -2.90 -26.50 11.68
CA THR A 24 -3.81 -25.47 12.23
C THR A 24 -3.29 -24.05 11.97
N ALA A 25 -1.98 -23.85 12.06
CA ALA A 25 -1.36 -22.55 11.82
C ALA A 25 -1.37 -22.20 10.33
N THR A 26 -1.16 -23.17 9.44
CA THR A 26 -1.30 -22.99 7.98
C THR A 26 -2.72 -22.55 7.60
N VAL A 27 -3.75 -23.21 8.16
CA VAL A 27 -5.15 -22.84 7.88
C VAL A 27 -5.46 -21.43 8.38
N GLU A 28 -5.01 -21.08 9.58
CA GLU A 28 -5.22 -19.73 10.13
C GLU A 28 -4.50 -18.66 9.32
N GLU A 29 -3.24 -18.90 8.93
CA GLU A 29 -2.44 -17.99 8.12
C GLU A 29 -3.10 -17.74 6.76
N ILE A 30 -3.55 -18.79 6.08
CA ILE A 30 -4.23 -18.67 4.78
C ILE A 30 -5.55 -17.89 4.89
N LEU A 31 -6.34 -18.15 5.93
CA LEU A 31 -7.59 -17.39 6.16
C LEU A 31 -7.29 -15.91 6.42
N GLN A 32 -6.27 -15.61 7.21
CA GLN A 32 -5.84 -14.24 7.47
C GLN A 32 -5.33 -13.56 6.21
N HIS A 33 -4.59 -14.29 5.37
CA HIS A 33 -4.07 -13.81 4.10
C HIS A 33 -5.21 -13.47 3.13
N LEU A 34 -6.19 -14.36 2.98
CA LEU A 34 -7.40 -14.14 2.17
C LEU A 34 -8.16 -12.90 2.63
N VAL A 35 -8.45 -12.78 3.92
CA VAL A 35 -9.20 -11.65 4.48
C VAL A 35 -8.43 -10.34 4.27
N THR A 36 -7.12 -10.34 4.50
CA THR A 36 -6.28 -9.15 4.34
C THR A 36 -6.24 -8.70 2.89
N ASN A 37 -6.08 -9.62 1.95
CA ASN A 37 -6.06 -9.33 0.53
C ASN A 37 -7.41 -8.80 0.03
N GLU A 38 -8.51 -9.41 0.44
CA GLU A 38 -9.85 -8.92 0.08
C GLU A 38 -10.14 -7.54 0.65
N ARG A 39 -9.71 -7.25 1.88
CA ARG A 39 -9.81 -5.90 2.46
C ARG A 39 -9.02 -4.87 1.65
N ARG A 40 -7.76 -5.19 1.30
CA ARG A 40 -6.93 -4.32 0.44
C ARG A 40 -7.60 -4.10 -0.92
N ARG A 41 -8.11 -5.15 -1.54
CA ARG A 41 -8.79 -5.08 -2.84
C ARG A 41 -10.05 -4.22 -2.78
N ARG A 42 -10.83 -4.31 -1.71
CA ARG A 42 -12.00 -3.44 -1.50
C ARG A 42 -11.59 -1.99 -1.30
N ALA A 43 -10.56 -1.71 -0.50
CA ALA A 43 -10.05 -0.36 -0.33
C ALA A 43 -9.62 0.25 -1.68
N PHE A 44 -8.97 -0.53 -2.55
CA PHE A 44 -8.65 -0.07 -3.90
C PHE A 44 -9.89 0.22 -4.77
N LYS A 45 -10.96 -0.59 -4.65
CA LYS A 45 -12.23 -0.32 -5.33
C LYS A 45 -12.95 0.91 -4.78
N GLU A 46 -12.86 1.16 -3.48
CA GLU A 46 -13.45 2.37 -2.87
C GLU A 46 -12.71 3.64 -3.33
N LEU A 47 -11.41 3.52 -3.61
CA LEU A 47 -10.62 4.59 -4.21
C LEU A 47 -10.84 4.72 -5.73
N GLU A 48 -11.52 3.77 -6.37
CA GLU A 48 -11.87 3.84 -7.79
C GLU A 48 -12.86 4.98 -8.01
N GLY A 49 -12.49 5.96 -8.85
CA GLY A 49 -13.28 7.19 -9.03
C GLY A 49 -12.96 8.30 -8.03
N MET A 50 -12.24 8.02 -6.93
CA MET A 50 -11.53 9.05 -6.15
C MET A 50 -10.19 9.37 -6.82
N GLY A 51 -10.26 10.00 -8.00
CA GLY A 51 -9.10 10.49 -8.74
C GLY A 51 -9.22 11.98 -9.06
N TRP A 52 -8.17 12.54 -9.67
CA TRP A 52 -8.17 13.92 -10.21
C TRP A 52 -9.06 14.06 -11.47
N ASP A 53 -9.57 12.95 -12.00
CA ASP A 53 -10.42 12.90 -13.20
C ASP A 53 -11.90 13.21 -12.85
N GLY A 54 -12.15 14.38 -12.23
CA GLY A 54 -13.48 14.99 -12.29
C GLY A 54 -13.82 15.38 -13.74
N PRO A 55 -15.10 15.51 -14.13
CA PRO A 55 -15.53 15.63 -15.54
C PRO A 55 -15.00 16.85 -16.33
N HIS A 56 -14.17 17.71 -15.74
CA HIS A 56 -13.82 19.02 -16.31
C HIS A 56 -12.34 19.44 -16.25
N HIS A 57 -11.39 18.55 -15.91
CA HIS A 57 -9.98 18.95 -15.91
C HIS A 57 -9.16 18.05 -16.82
N SER A 58 -8.59 18.64 -17.88
CA SER A 58 -7.46 18.04 -18.59
C SER A 58 -6.41 17.62 -17.56
N ARG A 59 -5.91 16.39 -17.66
CA ARG A 59 -4.91 15.87 -16.73
C ARG A 59 -3.78 16.90 -16.56
N PRO A 60 -3.49 17.37 -15.34
CA PRO A 60 -2.48 18.38 -15.12
C PRO A 60 -1.13 17.79 -15.54
N THR A 61 -0.34 18.61 -16.23
CA THR A 61 1.02 18.20 -16.57
C THR A 61 1.86 18.10 -15.29
N PHE A 62 2.96 17.35 -15.36
CA PHE A 62 3.91 17.29 -14.25
C PHE A 62 4.38 18.69 -13.82
N GLU A 63 4.62 19.60 -14.77
CA GLU A 63 5.05 20.97 -14.49
C GLU A 63 3.97 21.76 -13.72
N THR A 64 2.70 21.59 -14.09
CA THR A 64 1.57 22.18 -13.36
C THR A 64 1.57 21.71 -11.90
N LEU A 65 1.60 20.39 -11.68
CA LEU A 65 1.62 19.81 -10.34
C LEU A 65 2.85 20.24 -9.53
N ALA A 66 4.02 20.28 -10.16
CA ALA A 66 5.26 20.71 -9.52
C ALA A 66 5.19 22.18 -9.11
N SER A 67 4.59 23.05 -9.93
CA SER A 67 4.40 24.46 -9.61
C SER A 67 3.45 24.67 -8.43
N GLU A 68 2.32 23.96 -8.40
CA GLU A 68 1.35 24.00 -7.32
C GLU A 68 1.93 23.47 -6.01
N PHE A 69 2.67 22.35 -6.06
CA PHE A 69 3.33 21.80 -4.89
C PHE A 69 4.40 22.74 -4.32
N ARG A 70 5.20 23.39 -5.20
CA ARG A 70 6.15 24.43 -4.76
C ARG A 70 5.44 25.61 -4.11
N ALA A 71 4.32 26.07 -4.67
CA ALA A 71 3.53 27.16 -4.10
C ALA A 71 2.96 26.78 -2.73
N LEU A 72 2.38 25.57 -2.60
CA LEU A 72 1.81 25.06 -1.36
C LEU A 72 2.87 24.92 -0.25
N THR A 73 4.09 24.54 -0.63
CA THR A 73 5.17 24.28 0.32
C THR A 73 6.17 25.41 0.46
N ALA A 74 5.94 26.56 -0.19
CA ALA A 74 6.89 27.68 -0.24
C ALA A 74 7.24 28.24 1.15
N ASN A 75 6.28 28.22 2.08
CA ASN A 75 6.43 28.78 3.43
C ASN A 75 6.48 27.70 4.51
N ARG A 76 6.80 26.45 4.16
CA ARG A 76 6.93 25.39 5.18
C ARG A 76 8.24 25.55 5.95
N ASP A 77 8.19 25.31 7.25
CA ASP A 77 9.40 25.18 8.04
C ASP A 77 10.15 23.92 7.59
N HIS A 78 11.42 24.10 7.21
CA HIS A 78 12.30 23.00 6.85
C HIS A 78 12.83 22.30 8.09
N THR A 79 12.91 20.97 8.03
CA THR A 79 13.54 20.23 9.11
C THR A 79 15.05 20.51 9.14
N PRO A 80 15.72 20.41 10.31
CA PRO A 80 17.17 20.62 10.40
C PRO A 80 17.98 19.76 9.44
N SER A 81 17.56 18.51 9.21
CA SER A 81 18.20 17.61 8.25
C SER A 81 18.06 18.08 6.80
N GLU A 82 16.90 18.66 6.42
CA GLU A 82 16.70 19.25 5.10
C GLU A 82 17.58 20.49 4.88
N MET A 83 17.81 21.29 5.92
CA MET A 83 18.69 22.47 5.86
C MET A 83 20.15 22.08 5.59
N LEU A 84 20.69 21.13 6.37
CA LEU A 84 22.06 20.63 6.21
C LEU A 84 22.31 20.08 4.78
N MET A 85 21.33 19.37 4.23
CA MET A 85 21.40 18.83 2.85
C MET A 85 21.33 19.91 1.77
N ARG A 86 20.86 21.13 2.08
CA ARG A 86 20.88 22.27 1.16
C ARG A 86 22.20 23.03 1.24
N GLU A 87 22.71 23.25 2.44
CA GLU A 87 24.01 23.89 2.68
C GLU A 87 25.13 23.14 1.94
N GLY A 88 25.24 21.83 2.15
CA GLY A 88 26.25 21.01 1.45
C GLY A 88 26.09 20.91 -0.08
N ARG A 89 24.95 21.35 -0.64
CA ARG A 89 24.76 21.47 -2.10
C ARG A 89 25.16 22.84 -2.65
N GLN A 90 25.15 23.89 -1.82
CA GLN A 90 25.60 25.24 -2.20
C GLN A 90 27.11 25.39 -2.13
N GLU A 91 27.80 24.46 -1.45
CA GLU A 91 29.27 24.42 -1.34
C GLU A 91 29.97 23.73 -2.54
N ARG A 92 29.23 23.25 -3.54
CA ARG A 92 29.75 22.64 -4.78
C ARG A 92 29.57 23.56 -5.97
#